data_AF-A0A2V9QFV7-F1
#
_entry.id   AF-A0A2V9QFV7-F1
#
_cell.length_a   1.000
_cell.length_b   1.000
_cell.length_c   1.000
_cell.angle_alpha   90.00
_cell.angle_beta   90.00
_cell.angle_gamma   90.00
#
_symmetry.space_group_name_H-M   'P 1'
#
loop_
_entity.id
_entity.type
_entity.pdbx_description
1 polymer ?
#
loop_
_entity_poly.entity_id
_entity_poly.type
_entity_poly.pdbx_seq_one_letter_code
_entity_poly.pdbx_strand_id
1 'polypeptide(L)'
;MTKKWYNYFVSVDDANSAGTSSSSVSGRGASSTNAAQSVAEIASSVAAEPTFTTPVSDPNSFEEIYRAAEIPAAPQGYSILKVAQMLESEHIRNLPSDVKKSSVLVALDAAATDIKDVIQDAVRRDRALDTYERVQQRSVEELESRKTKENGQIQGEIDKYLTEQRAKMQSNSDEVAREKERFSGWRLKKQQEEKKIADAVGYFVSENPITTGAVSAQPPVSKTAQRS
;
A
#
# COMPACT_ATOMS: atom_id res chain seq x y z
N MET A 1 -6.69 -20.50 8.23
CA MET A 1 -6.66 -21.26 9.49
C MET A 1 -5.55 -20.69 10.38
N THR A 2 -5.92 -19.80 11.29
CA THR A 2 -5.00 -19.13 12.23
C THR A 2 -4.71 -20.07 13.40
N LYS A 3 -3.50 -20.65 13.41
CA LYS A 3 -3.03 -21.46 14.54
C LYS A 3 -2.74 -20.53 15.70
N LYS A 4 -3.67 -20.47 16.66
CA LYS A 4 -3.57 -19.68 17.88
C LYS A 4 -2.40 -20.18 18.72
N TRP A 5 -1.46 -19.30 19.01
CA TRP A 5 -0.21 -19.55 19.73
C TRP A 5 -0.40 -20.06 21.16
N TYR A 6 -1.60 -19.90 21.74
CA TYR A 6 -1.97 -20.40 23.07
C TYR A 6 -1.86 -21.93 23.24
N ASN A 7 -1.78 -22.71 22.15
CA ASN A 7 -1.63 -24.16 22.21
C ASN A 7 -0.16 -24.65 22.32
N TYR A 8 0.84 -23.78 22.19
CA TYR A 8 2.24 -24.23 22.06
C TYR A 8 3.07 -24.17 23.35
N PHE A 9 2.58 -23.55 24.43
CA PHE A 9 3.43 -23.26 25.60
C PHE A 9 3.35 -24.27 26.75
N VAL A 10 2.63 -25.40 26.61
CA VAL A 10 2.59 -26.43 27.66
C VAL A 10 2.56 -27.84 27.05
N SER A 11 3.74 -28.34 26.69
CA SER A 11 4.02 -29.78 26.51
C SER A 11 5.53 -30.01 26.60
N VAL A 12 6.08 -29.80 27.79
CA VAL A 12 7.37 -30.38 28.19
C VAL A 12 7.17 -30.95 29.60
N ASP A 13 6.48 -32.07 29.68
CA ASP A 13 6.72 -33.11 30.68
C ASP A 13 5.89 -34.35 30.31
N ASP A 14 6.51 -35.29 29.60
CA ASP A 14 6.23 -36.73 29.72
C ASP A 14 7.24 -37.50 28.86
N ALA A 15 8.49 -37.55 29.35
CA ALA A 15 9.50 -38.45 28.79
C ALA A 15 10.48 -38.92 29.86
N ASN A 16 10.01 -39.31 31.05
CA ASN A 16 10.78 -40.24 31.88
C ASN A 16 9.92 -40.92 32.97
N SER A 17 9.36 -42.08 32.68
CA SER A 17 9.18 -43.15 33.68
C SER A 17 8.72 -44.44 33.01
N ALA A 18 9.66 -45.35 32.82
CA ALA A 18 9.37 -46.75 32.55
C ALA A 18 8.79 -47.41 33.82
N GLY A 19 7.61 -48.04 33.66
CA GLY A 19 7.15 -49.23 34.38
C GLY A 19 6.82 -49.09 35.88
N THR A 20 5.53 -49.21 36.23
CA THR A 20 4.99 -50.29 37.09
C THR A 20 3.47 -50.12 37.24
N SER A 21 2.79 -51.26 37.16
CA SER A 21 1.34 -51.49 37.12
C SER A 21 0.55 -51.20 38.41
N SER A 22 -0.72 -50.85 38.18
CA SER A 22 -1.94 -51.03 39.00
C SER A 22 -2.04 -50.38 40.38
N SER A 23 -2.99 -49.46 40.55
CA SER A 23 -4.29 -49.73 41.22
C SER A 23 -5.13 -48.46 41.33
N SER A 24 -6.43 -48.62 41.11
CA SER A 24 -7.47 -47.60 41.23
C SER A 24 -7.66 -47.15 42.67
N VAL A 25 -7.50 -45.85 42.94
CA VAL A 25 -8.17 -45.17 44.05
C VAL A 25 -8.77 -43.86 43.52
N SER A 26 -10.10 -43.82 43.50
CA SER A 26 -10.91 -42.62 43.32
C SER A 26 -10.52 -41.57 44.35
N GLY A 27 -9.84 -40.52 43.91
CA GLY A 27 -9.48 -39.35 44.71
C GLY A 27 -9.69 -38.09 43.88
N ARG A 28 -10.69 -37.30 44.29
CA ARG A 28 -11.00 -35.91 43.88
C ARG A 28 -10.17 -35.39 42.70
N GLY A 29 -10.76 -35.41 41.51
CA GLY A 29 -10.36 -34.54 40.40
C GLY A 29 -10.66 -33.09 40.76
N ALA A 30 -9.80 -32.49 41.59
CA ALA A 30 -9.61 -31.05 41.56
C ALA A 30 -8.92 -30.77 40.22
N SER A 31 -9.74 -30.42 39.22
CA SER A 31 -9.28 -29.90 37.95
C SER A 31 -8.22 -28.84 38.21
N SER A 32 -6.96 -29.19 37.96
CA SER A 32 -5.88 -28.23 37.79
C SER A 32 -6.32 -27.30 36.66
N THR A 33 -6.82 -26.12 37.02
CA THR A 33 -7.11 -25.05 36.07
C THR A 33 -5.84 -24.87 35.24
N ASN A 34 -5.93 -25.21 33.96
CA ASN A 34 -4.76 -25.24 33.10
C ASN A 34 -4.24 -23.79 33.03
N ALA A 35 -2.92 -23.55 33.13
CA ALA A 35 -2.40 -22.17 33.18
C ALA A 35 -2.91 -21.31 32.00
N ALA A 36 -3.11 -21.93 30.83
CA ALA A 36 -3.74 -21.32 29.66
C ALA A 36 -5.20 -20.89 29.88
N GLN A 37 -6.00 -21.66 30.62
CA GLN A 37 -7.38 -21.31 30.98
C GLN A 37 -7.41 -20.10 31.92
N SER A 38 -6.52 -20.04 32.91
CA SER A 38 -6.41 -18.88 33.81
C SER A 38 -5.98 -17.61 33.05
N VAL A 39 -5.05 -17.73 32.10
CA VAL A 39 -4.66 -16.59 31.24
C VAL A 39 -5.80 -16.17 30.32
N ALA A 40 -6.55 -17.11 29.74
CA ALA A 40 -7.71 -16.81 28.92
C ALA A 40 -8.82 -16.10 29.71
N GLU A 41 -9.04 -16.50 30.96
CA GLU A 41 -9.99 -15.86 31.88
C GLU A 41 -9.56 -14.42 32.21
N ILE A 42 -8.28 -14.22 32.55
CA ILE A 42 -7.69 -12.89 32.77
C ILE A 42 -7.80 -12.02 31.51
N ALA A 43 -7.54 -12.57 30.33
CA ALA A 43 -7.67 -11.84 29.08
C ALA A 43 -9.13 -11.44 28.82
N SER A 44 -10.09 -12.33 29.12
CA SER A 44 -11.51 -12.04 28.96
C SER A 44 -12.04 -10.98 29.95
N SER A 45 -11.45 -10.88 31.15
CA SER A 45 -11.84 -9.89 32.15
C SER A 45 -11.28 -8.49 31.87
N VAL A 46 -10.24 -8.37 31.05
CA VAL A 46 -9.77 -7.08 30.53
C VAL A 46 -10.72 -6.65 29.42
N ALA A 47 -11.79 -5.95 29.79
CA ALA A 47 -13.00 -5.79 28.97
C ALA A 47 -12.96 -4.65 27.93
N ALA A 48 -11.85 -3.94 27.74
CA ALA A 48 -11.76 -2.85 26.76
C ALA A 48 -10.80 -3.17 25.63
N GLU A 49 -11.29 -3.15 24.37
CA GLU A 49 -10.40 -3.01 23.21
C GLU A 49 -9.77 -1.61 23.28
N PRO A 50 -8.43 -1.49 23.15
CA PRO A 50 -7.76 -0.21 23.22
C PRO A 50 -8.19 0.66 22.03
N THR A 51 -8.64 1.89 22.31
CA THR A 51 -8.99 2.87 21.28
C THR A 51 -7.83 3.83 21.07
N PHE A 52 -7.32 3.92 19.84
CA PHE A 52 -6.31 4.92 19.47
C PHE A 52 -6.98 6.27 19.26
N THR A 53 -7.03 7.08 20.32
CA THR A 53 -7.66 8.41 20.31
C THR A 53 -6.68 9.50 19.87
N THR A 54 -5.38 9.26 20.01
CA THR A 54 -4.31 10.19 19.60
C THR A 54 -3.53 9.65 18.40
N PRO A 55 -3.15 10.53 17.44
CA PRO A 55 -2.29 10.12 16.34
C PRO A 55 -0.91 9.72 16.86
N VAL A 56 -0.42 8.56 16.44
CA VAL A 56 0.96 8.11 16.65
C VAL A 56 1.83 8.79 15.60
N SER A 57 2.78 9.62 16.04
CA SER A 57 3.67 10.38 15.15
C SER A 57 4.81 9.52 14.63
N ASP A 58 5.42 8.70 15.50
CA ASP A 58 6.43 7.71 15.13
C ASP A 58 5.86 6.28 15.25
N PRO A 59 5.56 5.61 14.13
CA PRO A 59 5.02 4.25 14.14
C PRO A 59 5.98 3.20 14.70
N ASN A 60 7.27 3.51 14.84
CA ASN A 60 8.25 2.60 15.45
C ASN A 60 8.42 2.82 16.96
N SER A 61 7.78 3.86 17.51
CA SER A 61 7.82 4.15 18.93
C SER A 61 6.71 3.39 19.66
N PHE A 62 7.03 2.19 20.16
CA PHE A 62 6.09 1.37 20.94
C PHE A 62 5.57 2.10 22.18
N GLU A 63 6.38 2.97 22.79
CA GLU A 63 5.95 3.81 23.91
C GLU A 63 4.84 4.78 23.50
N GLU A 64 4.96 5.38 22.32
CA GLU A 64 3.93 6.25 21.76
C GLU A 64 2.64 5.48 21.44
N ILE A 65 2.77 4.26 20.88
CA ILE A 65 1.63 3.36 20.63
C ILE A 65 0.91 3.03 21.95
N TYR A 66 1.64 2.65 23.00
CA TYR A 66 1.04 2.31 24.30
C TYR A 66 0.38 3.52 24.97
N ARG A 67 1.00 4.71 24.83
CA ARG A 67 0.42 5.98 25.32
C ARG A 67 -0.85 6.32 24.55
N ALA A 68 -0.85 6.16 23.23
CA ALA A 68 -2.00 6.45 22.38
C ALA A 68 -3.16 5.46 22.58
N ALA A 69 -2.86 4.25 23.02
CA ALA A 69 -3.81 3.24 23.46
C ALA A 69 -4.29 3.42 24.91
N GLU A 70 -3.90 4.51 25.58
CA GLU A 70 -4.26 4.86 26.96
C GLU A 70 -3.94 3.74 27.97
N ILE A 71 -2.88 2.97 27.74
CA ILE A 71 -2.46 1.92 28.67
C ILE A 71 -1.90 2.58 29.94
N PRO A 72 -2.50 2.35 31.12
CA PRO A 72 -2.03 2.95 32.36
C PRO A 72 -0.62 2.46 32.70
N ALA A 73 0.21 3.36 33.24
CA ALA A 73 1.51 2.98 33.76
C ALA A 73 1.34 1.96 34.91
N ALA A 74 2.22 0.95 34.96
CA ALA A 74 2.15 -0.08 35.99
C ALA A 74 2.24 0.57 37.40
N PRO A 75 1.32 0.26 38.34
CA PRO A 75 1.19 0.97 39.62
C PRO A 75 2.48 1.05 40.44
N GLN A 76 3.35 0.04 40.33
CA GLN A 76 4.62 -0.05 41.07
C GLN A 76 5.86 -0.09 40.14
N GLY A 77 5.69 0.26 38.86
CA GLY A 77 6.79 0.24 37.88
C GLY A 77 7.19 -1.15 37.37
N TYR A 78 6.57 -2.23 37.88
CA TYR A 78 6.75 -3.60 37.39
C TYR A 78 5.72 -3.92 36.30
N SER A 79 6.02 -3.51 35.06
CA SER A 79 5.28 -3.90 33.86
C SER A 79 5.84 -5.19 33.25
N ILE A 80 5.16 -5.75 32.24
CA ILE A 80 5.71 -6.91 31.48
C ILE A 80 7.07 -6.59 30.87
N LEU A 81 7.28 -5.33 30.46
CA LEU A 81 8.56 -4.88 29.88
C LEU A 81 9.67 -4.89 30.92
N LYS A 82 9.35 -4.58 32.18
CA LYS A 82 10.31 -4.68 33.27
C LYS A 82 10.71 -6.13 33.54
N VAL A 83 9.73 -7.05 33.50
CA VAL A 83 9.99 -8.49 33.64
C VAL A 83 10.83 -9.02 32.47
N ALA A 84 10.54 -8.59 31.23
CA ALA A 84 11.35 -8.92 30.06
C ALA A 84 12.81 -8.44 30.24
N GLN A 85 13.01 -7.20 30.69
CA GLN A 85 14.33 -6.66 31.00
C GLN A 85 15.05 -7.47 32.08
N MET A 86 14.34 -7.90 33.13
CA MET A 86 14.93 -8.73 34.19
C MET A 86 15.39 -10.08 33.62
N LEU A 87 14.57 -10.72 32.80
CA LEU A 87 14.90 -12.00 32.17
C LEU A 87 16.11 -11.93 31.23
N GLU A 88 16.38 -10.76 30.66
CA GLU A 88 17.55 -10.47 29.84
C GLU A 88 18.80 -10.07 30.65
N SER A 89 18.66 -9.85 31.96
CA SER A 89 19.80 -9.44 32.79
C SER A 89 20.88 -10.53 32.86
N GLU A 90 22.13 -10.09 32.97
CA GLU A 90 23.31 -10.97 33.06
C GLU A 90 23.16 -12.07 34.12
N HIS A 91 22.51 -11.74 35.25
CA HIS A 91 22.40 -12.62 36.40
C HIS A 91 21.45 -13.80 36.19
N ILE A 92 20.43 -13.67 35.34
CA ILE A 92 19.41 -14.71 35.16
C ILE A 92 19.21 -15.18 33.72
N ARG A 93 19.75 -14.47 32.70
CA ARG A 93 19.55 -14.81 31.27
C ARG A 93 20.05 -16.19 30.88
N ASN A 94 21.11 -16.68 31.51
CA ASN A 94 21.72 -17.98 31.20
C ASN A 94 21.21 -19.12 32.10
N LEU A 95 20.29 -18.85 33.01
CA LEU A 95 19.73 -19.86 33.92
C LEU A 95 18.62 -20.68 33.25
N PRO A 96 18.34 -21.90 33.76
CA PRO A 96 17.19 -22.70 33.33
C PRO A 96 15.85 -21.97 33.53
N SER A 97 14.83 -22.32 32.75
CA SER A 97 13.49 -21.70 32.79
C SER A 97 12.85 -21.69 34.17
N ASP A 98 13.00 -22.76 34.94
CA ASP A 98 12.39 -22.88 36.27
C ASP A 98 13.06 -21.95 37.29
N VAL A 99 14.38 -21.76 37.15
CA VAL A 99 15.14 -20.83 37.98
C VAL A 99 14.78 -19.39 37.62
N LYS A 100 14.71 -19.06 36.32
CA LYS A 100 14.23 -17.76 35.84
C LYS A 100 12.84 -17.42 36.39
N LYS A 101 11.89 -18.37 36.29
CA LYS A 101 10.54 -18.22 36.82
C LYS A 101 10.56 -17.93 38.32
N SER A 102 11.29 -18.73 39.08
CA SER A 102 11.39 -18.58 40.54
C SER A 102 12.03 -17.26 40.94
N SER A 103 13.12 -16.85 40.27
CA SER A 103 13.78 -15.56 40.49
C SER A 103 12.87 -14.37 40.20
N VAL A 104 12.08 -14.42 39.11
CA VAL A 104 11.12 -13.37 38.78
C VAL A 104 9.98 -13.31 39.80
N LEU A 105 9.42 -14.45 40.22
CA LEU A 105 8.35 -14.49 41.22
C LEU A 105 8.80 -13.92 42.56
N VAL A 106 10.02 -14.24 43.01
CA VAL A 106 10.60 -13.69 44.24
C VAL A 106 10.79 -12.17 44.13
N ALA A 107 11.26 -11.68 42.99
CA ALA A 107 11.42 -10.23 42.78
C ALA A 107 10.07 -9.49 42.73
N LEU A 108 9.04 -10.10 42.15
CA LEU A 108 7.67 -9.55 42.15
C LEU A 108 7.07 -9.53 43.55
N ASP A 109 7.27 -10.58 44.34
CA ASP A 109 6.84 -10.67 45.74
C ASP A 109 7.53 -9.60 46.60
N ALA A 110 8.84 -9.42 46.44
CA ALA A 110 9.60 -8.36 47.09
C ALA A 110 9.14 -6.94 46.70
N ALA A 111 8.60 -6.79 45.49
CA ALA A 111 8.01 -5.57 44.98
C ALA A 111 6.49 -5.48 45.20
N ALA A 112 5.90 -6.38 46.02
CA ALA A 112 4.48 -6.44 46.32
C ALA A 112 3.57 -6.33 45.07
N THR A 113 4.00 -6.92 43.95
CA THR A 113 3.29 -6.88 42.67
C THR A 113 2.75 -8.27 42.32
N ASP A 114 1.45 -8.38 42.04
CA ASP A 114 0.85 -9.67 41.67
C ASP A 114 1.25 -10.03 40.23
N ILE A 115 1.62 -11.29 39.99
CA ILE A 115 1.85 -11.83 38.65
C ILE A 115 0.62 -11.66 37.75
N LYS A 116 -0.59 -11.65 38.32
CA LYS A 116 -1.83 -11.38 37.58
C LYS A 116 -1.82 -9.99 36.95
N ASP A 117 -1.32 -8.98 37.65
CA ASP A 117 -1.27 -7.60 37.15
C ASP A 117 -0.28 -7.49 35.98
N VAL A 118 0.86 -8.20 36.08
CA VAL A 118 1.84 -8.29 34.99
C VAL A 118 1.25 -8.99 33.76
N ILE A 119 0.49 -10.07 33.95
CA ILE A 119 -0.19 -10.77 32.86
C ILE A 119 -1.26 -9.86 32.22
N GLN A 120 -2.01 -9.10 33.02
CA GLN A 120 -2.98 -8.13 32.51
C GLN A 120 -2.31 -7.02 31.69
N ASP A 121 -1.19 -6.47 32.16
CA ASP A 121 -0.40 -5.48 31.40
C ASP A 121 0.11 -6.06 30.08
N ALA A 122 0.59 -7.31 30.08
CA ALA A 122 1.00 -8.01 28.86
C ALA A 122 -0.14 -8.12 27.83
N VAL A 123 -1.33 -8.57 28.27
CA VAL A 123 -2.50 -8.71 27.40
C VAL A 123 -2.97 -7.35 26.87
N ARG A 124 -2.92 -6.28 27.68
CA ARG A 124 -3.29 -4.92 27.25
C ARG A 124 -2.36 -4.41 26.16
N ARG A 125 -1.05 -4.59 26.32
CA ARG A 125 -0.04 -4.17 25.35
C ARG A 125 -0.15 -4.94 24.04
N ASP A 126 -0.31 -6.26 24.12
CA ASP A 126 -0.50 -7.13 22.95
C ASP A 126 -1.73 -6.70 22.13
N ARG A 127 -2.88 -6.49 22.80
CA ARG A 127 -4.09 -5.98 22.13
C ARG A 127 -3.92 -4.59 21.53
N ALA A 128 -3.12 -3.72 22.14
CA ALA A 128 -2.83 -2.42 21.56
C ALA A 128 -2.01 -2.55 20.28
N LEU A 129 -1.02 -3.44 20.25
CA LEU A 129 -0.26 -3.73 19.02
C LEU A 129 -1.16 -4.29 17.91
N ASP A 130 -1.98 -5.30 18.22
CA ASP A 130 -2.93 -5.88 17.26
C ASP A 130 -3.92 -4.84 16.70
N THR A 131 -4.40 -3.96 17.57
CA THR A 131 -5.36 -2.92 17.17
C THR A 131 -4.67 -1.84 16.35
N TYR A 132 -3.44 -1.46 16.69
CA TYR A 132 -2.64 -0.51 15.92
C TYR A 132 -2.35 -1.06 14.52
N GLU A 133 -1.93 -2.31 14.41
CA GLU A 133 -1.69 -2.98 13.13
C GLU A 133 -2.95 -2.94 12.25
N ARG A 134 -4.10 -3.29 12.82
CA ARG A 134 -5.39 -3.24 12.13
C ARG A 134 -5.77 -1.83 11.65
N VAL A 135 -5.52 -0.81 12.48
CA VAL A 135 -5.76 0.60 12.11
C VAL A 135 -4.83 1.00 10.96
N GLN A 136 -3.55 0.63 11.06
CA GLN A 136 -2.55 0.96 10.05
C GLN A 136 -2.84 0.28 8.72
N GLN A 137 -3.24 -0.99 8.74
CA GLN A 137 -3.64 -1.74 7.55
C GLN A 137 -4.84 -1.07 6.86
N ARG A 138 -5.89 -0.75 7.63
CA ARG A 138 -7.07 -0.06 7.08
C ARG A 138 -6.70 1.29 6.47
N SER A 139 -5.84 2.07 7.13
CA SER A 139 -5.38 3.36 6.62
C SER A 139 -4.67 3.23 5.27
N VAL A 140 -3.83 2.20 5.10
CA VAL A 140 -3.16 1.90 3.83
C VAL A 140 -4.18 1.51 2.76
N GLU A 141 -5.09 0.59 3.06
CA GLU A 141 -6.13 0.15 2.12
C GLU A 141 -7.03 1.31 1.65
N GLU A 142 -7.40 2.21 2.57
CA GLU A 142 -8.18 3.42 2.24
C GLU A 142 -7.39 4.38 1.35
N LEU A 143 -6.09 4.57 1.64
CA LEU A 143 -5.22 5.42 0.83
C LEU A 143 -5.04 4.83 -0.58
N GLU A 144 -4.78 3.53 -0.69
CA GLU A 144 -4.65 2.83 -1.97
C GLU A 144 -5.93 2.92 -2.80
N SER A 145 -7.09 2.69 -2.18
CA SER A 145 -8.40 2.82 -2.83
C SER A 145 -8.63 4.24 -3.33
N ARG A 146 -8.34 5.25 -2.51
CA ARG A 146 -8.46 6.67 -2.88
C ARG A 146 -7.52 7.01 -4.04
N LYS A 147 -6.24 6.66 -3.94
CA LYS A 147 -5.24 6.97 -4.97
C LYS A 147 -5.49 6.22 -6.27
N THR A 148 -5.97 4.99 -6.22
CA THR A 148 -6.38 4.24 -7.42
C THR A 148 -7.53 4.95 -8.14
N LYS A 149 -8.53 5.45 -7.40
CA LYS A 149 -9.63 6.23 -7.98
C LYS A 149 -9.16 7.54 -8.60
N GLU A 150 -8.34 8.30 -7.89
CA GLU A 150 -7.74 9.55 -8.39
C GLU A 150 -6.94 9.31 -9.67
N ASN A 151 -6.09 8.27 -9.69
CA ASN A 151 -5.31 7.91 -10.87
C ASN A 151 -6.22 7.51 -12.06
N GLY A 152 -7.30 6.78 -11.81
CA GLY A 152 -8.29 6.43 -12.84
C GLY A 152 -8.99 7.67 -13.42
N GLN A 153 -9.31 8.65 -12.57
CA GLN A 153 -9.88 9.93 -13.03
C GLN A 153 -8.90 10.70 -13.90
N ILE A 154 -7.64 10.81 -13.48
CA ILE A 154 -6.57 11.47 -14.25
C ILE A 154 -6.41 10.80 -15.62
N GLN A 155 -6.38 9.45 -15.67
CA GLN A 155 -6.28 8.73 -16.94
C GLN A 155 -7.48 9.01 -17.86
N GLY A 156 -8.70 9.06 -17.31
CA GLY A 156 -9.90 9.42 -18.07
C GLY A 156 -9.85 10.84 -18.63
N GLU A 157 -9.34 11.80 -17.88
CA GLU A 157 -9.13 13.18 -18.34
C GLU A 157 -8.10 13.26 -19.47
N ILE A 158 -6.99 12.52 -19.34
CA ILE A 158 -5.96 12.41 -20.38
C ILE A 158 -6.55 11.84 -21.67
N ASP A 159 -7.32 10.75 -21.58
CA ASP A 159 -7.90 10.08 -22.74
C ASP A 159 -8.92 10.98 -23.46
N LYS A 160 -9.73 11.71 -22.69
CA LYS A 160 -10.67 12.71 -23.23
C LYS A 160 -9.93 13.82 -23.96
N TYR A 161 -8.94 14.42 -23.30
CA TYR A 161 -8.13 15.49 -23.90
C TYR A 161 -7.43 15.02 -25.18
N LEU A 162 -6.83 13.83 -25.15
CA LEU A 162 -6.16 13.24 -26.31
C LEU A 162 -7.14 13.02 -27.48
N THR A 163 -8.35 12.57 -27.19
CA THR A 163 -9.40 12.36 -28.20
C THR A 163 -9.82 13.70 -28.83
N GLU A 164 -10.03 14.73 -28.01
CA GLU A 164 -10.34 16.09 -28.49
C GLU A 164 -9.21 16.65 -29.36
N GLN A 165 -7.95 16.52 -28.93
CA GLN A 165 -6.81 17.01 -29.72
C GLN A 165 -6.64 16.23 -31.02
N ARG A 166 -6.84 14.92 -31.03
CA ARG A 166 -6.81 14.11 -32.26
C ARG A 166 -7.91 14.52 -33.23
N ALA A 167 -9.14 14.73 -32.75
CA ALA A 167 -10.24 15.21 -33.57
C ALA A 167 -9.93 16.59 -34.19
N LYS A 168 -9.32 17.49 -33.41
CA LYS A 168 -8.89 18.80 -33.89
C LYS A 168 -7.79 18.70 -34.97
N MET A 169 -6.79 17.85 -34.77
CA MET A 169 -5.75 17.61 -35.77
C MET A 169 -6.34 17.04 -37.07
N GLN A 170 -7.29 16.12 -36.97
CA GLN A 170 -7.98 15.56 -38.14
C GLN A 170 -8.76 16.64 -38.88
N SER A 171 -9.55 17.44 -38.17
CA SER A 171 -10.32 18.54 -38.76
C SER A 171 -9.43 19.55 -39.50
N ASN A 172 -8.29 19.92 -38.90
CA ASN A 172 -7.31 20.80 -39.54
C ASN A 172 -6.72 20.15 -40.81
N SER A 173 -6.39 18.86 -40.77
CA SER A 173 -5.90 18.13 -41.93
C SER A 173 -6.93 18.07 -43.06
N ASP A 174 -8.20 17.85 -42.73
CA ASP A 174 -9.30 17.80 -43.69
C ASP A 174 -9.58 19.19 -44.31
N GLU A 175 -9.42 20.27 -43.55
CA GLU A 175 -9.52 21.64 -44.07
C GLU A 175 -8.39 21.93 -45.07
N VAL A 176 -7.15 21.59 -44.73
CA VAL A 176 -6.01 21.72 -45.65
C VAL A 176 -6.21 20.87 -46.91
N ALA A 177 -6.74 19.66 -46.77
CA ALA A 177 -7.03 18.79 -47.91
C ALA A 177 -8.10 19.39 -48.84
N ARG A 178 -9.20 19.92 -48.28
CA ARG A 178 -10.27 20.58 -49.05
C ARG A 178 -9.76 21.79 -49.83
N GLU A 179 -8.94 22.64 -49.20
CA GLU A 179 -8.38 23.81 -49.89
C GLU A 179 -7.38 23.41 -50.98
N LYS A 180 -6.56 22.37 -50.76
CA LYS A 180 -5.69 21.81 -51.80
C LYS A 180 -6.46 21.26 -52.99
N GLU A 181 -7.57 20.56 -52.74
CA GLU A 181 -8.45 20.04 -53.80
C GLU A 181 -9.09 21.19 -54.58
N ARG A 182 -9.63 22.19 -53.89
CA ARG A 182 -10.20 23.40 -54.50
C ARG A 182 -9.19 24.13 -55.39
N PHE A 183 -7.97 24.31 -54.90
CA PHE A 183 -6.89 24.94 -55.67
C PHE A 183 -6.50 24.11 -56.90
N SER A 184 -6.43 22.79 -56.75
CA SER A 184 -6.12 21.87 -57.86
C SER A 184 -7.20 21.92 -58.94
N GLY A 185 -8.48 21.94 -58.55
CA GLY A 185 -9.62 22.09 -59.46
C GLY A 185 -9.61 23.44 -60.18
N TRP A 186 -9.28 24.54 -59.48
CA TRP A 186 -9.09 25.84 -60.11
C TRP A 186 -7.94 25.84 -61.11
N ARG A 187 -6.79 25.25 -60.77
CA ARG A 187 -5.63 25.17 -61.66
C ARG A 187 -5.93 24.39 -62.95
N LEU A 188 -6.79 23.37 -62.88
CA LEU A 188 -7.26 22.65 -64.06
C LEU A 188 -8.15 23.53 -64.95
N LYS A 189 -9.13 24.23 -64.36
CA LYS A 189 -9.99 25.17 -65.10
C LYS A 189 -9.18 26.30 -65.74
N LYS A 190 -8.22 26.85 -64.99
CA LYS A 190 -7.29 27.87 -65.48
C LYS A 190 -6.53 27.37 -66.71
N GLN A 191 -5.94 26.17 -66.66
CA GLN A 191 -5.22 25.61 -67.82
C GLN A 191 -6.12 25.38 -69.04
N GLN A 192 -7.35 24.92 -68.84
CA GLN A 192 -8.31 24.77 -69.93
C GLN A 192 -8.64 26.12 -70.57
N GLU A 193 -8.80 27.17 -69.77
CA GLU A 193 -9.08 28.51 -70.26
C GLU A 193 -7.86 29.13 -70.95
N GLU A 194 -6.67 29.01 -70.37
CA GLU A 194 -5.42 29.44 -71.00
C GLU A 194 -5.22 28.75 -72.36
N LYS A 195 -5.54 27.45 -72.47
CA LYS A 195 -5.50 26.73 -73.75
C LYS A 195 -6.50 27.30 -74.76
N LYS A 196 -7.76 27.56 -74.36
CA LYS A 196 -8.76 28.15 -75.25
C LYS A 196 -8.34 29.54 -75.74
N ILE A 197 -7.82 30.38 -74.84
CA ILE A 197 -7.35 31.73 -75.17
C ILE A 197 -6.15 31.62 -76.12
N ALA A 198 -5.20 30.73 -75.84
CA ALA A 198 -4.05 30.47 -76.68
C ALA A 198 -4.46 30.00 -78.09
N ASP A 199 -5.39 29.05 -78.20
CA ASP A 199 -5.91 28.56 -79.48
C ASP A 199 -6.60 29.70 -80.27
N ALA A 200 -7.34 30.57 -79.58
CA ALA A 200 -7.99 31.73 -80.20
C ALA A 200 -6.99 32.81 -80.68
N VAL A 201 -5.97 33.13 -79.87
CA VAL A 201 -4.94 34.13 -80.21
C VAL A 201 -4.02 33.63 -81.32
N GLY A 202 -3.79 32.32 -81.42
CA GLY A 202 -2.96 31.70 -82.46
C GLY A 202 -3.43 31.94 -83.90
N TYR A 203 -4.69 32.31 -84.11
CA TYR A 203 -5.18 32.75 -85.43
C TYR A 203 -4.75 34.16 -85.82
N PHE A 204 -4.37 34.99 -84.84
CA PHE A 204 -4.09 36.41 -85.02
C PHE A 204 -2.62 36.77 -84.81
N VAL A 205 -1.82 35.90 -84.19
CA VAL A 205 -0.43 36.17 -83.83
C VAL A 205 0.45 34.94 -84.10
N SER A 206 1.61 35.14 -84.74
CA SER A 206 2.57 34.06 -85.09
C SER A 206 3.37 33.51 -83.90
N GLU A 207 3.49 34.27 -82.80
CA GLU A 207 4.05 33.82 -81.52
C GLU A 207 3.01 34.02 -80.40
N ASN A 208 2.67 32.95 -79.68
CA ASN A 208 1.58 32.97 -78.72
C ASN A 208 2.05 33.46 -77.33
N PRO A 209 1.54 34.59 -76.80
CA PRO A 209 2.02 35.17 -75.54
C PRO A 209 1.38 34.55 -74.27
N ILE A 210 0.50 33.56 -74.43
CA ILE A 210 -0.25 32.94 -73.32
C ILE A 210 0.56 31.82 -72.67
N THR A 211 0.59 31.79 -71.34
CA THR A 211 1.26 30.74 -70.56
C THR A 211 0.43 29.45 -70.60
N THR A 212 0.65 28.63 -71.62
CA THR A 212 0.03 27.30 -71.76
C THR A 212 0.79 26.26 -70.94
N GLY A 213 0.83 26.40 -69.61
CA GLY A 213 1.22 25.35 -68.65
C GLY A 213 2.62 24.72 -68.73
N ALA A 214 3.42 24.98 -69.77
CA ALA A 214 4.70 24.30 -70.04
C ALA A 214 5.93 25.11 -69.61
N VAL A 215 5.77 26.14 -68.76
CA VAL A 215 6.91 26.91 -68.24
C VAL A 215 7.20 26.49 -66.80
N SER A 216 8.24 25.65 -66.67
CA SER A 216 9.01 25.35 -65.46
C SER A 216 8.34 24.59 -64.31
N ALA A 217 8.36 23.26 -64.42
CA ALA A 217 8.67 22.42 -63.27
C ALA A 217 10.14 22.70 -62.86
N GLN A 218 10.39 23.77 -62.11
CA GLN A 218 11.63 23.87 -61.34
C GLN A 218 11.54 22.84 -60.21
N PRO A 219 12.51 21.93 -60.06
CA PRO A 219 12.54 20.99 -58.94
C PRO A 219 12.63 21.76 -57.62
N PRO A 220 12.00 21.29 -56.53
CA PRO A 220 12.09 21.95 -55.24
C PRO A 220 13.57 21.96 -54.82
N VAL A 221 14.10 23.16 -54.60
CA VAL A 221 15.38 23.34 -53.92
C VAL A 221 15.27 22.71 -52.53
N SER A 222 15.88 21.54 -52.36
CA SER A 222 16.07 20.91 -51.06
C SER A 222 16.81 21.89 -50.16
N LYS A 223 16.07 22.56 -49.27
CA LYS A 223 16.68 23.21 -48.11
C LYS A 223 17.09 22.11 -47.15
N THR A 224 18.30 21.60 -47.38
CA THR A 224 19.16 21.01 -46.37
C THR A 224 19.37 22.08 -45.29
N ALA A 225 18.57 22.05 -44.23
CA ALA A 225 18.88 22.73 -42.99
C ALA A 225 19.32 21.67 -41.98
N GLN A 226 20.63 21.41 -41.98
CA GLN A 226 21.35 20.91 -40.83
C GLN A 226 21.17 21.84 -39.62
N ARG A 227 21.43 21.26 -38.44
CA ARG A 227 21.73 21.87 -37.12
C ARG A 227 20.51 22.15 -36.22
N SER A 228 20.50 21.77 -34.94
CA SER A 228 21.47 21.04 -34.07
C SER A 228 20.69 20.30 -32.99
#